data_AF-A0A0K9P8S2-F1
#
_entry.id   AF-A0A0K9P8S2-F1
#
_cell.length_a   1.000
_cell.length_b   1.000
_cell.length_c   1.000
_cell.angle_alpha   90.00
_cell.angle_beta   90.00
_cell.angle_gamma   90.00
#
_symmetry.space_group_name_H-M   'P 1'
#
loop_
_entity.id
_entity.type
_entity.pdbx_description
1 polymer ?
#
loop_
_entity_poly.entity_id
_entity_poly.type
_entity_poly.pdbx_seq_one_letter_code
_entity_poly.pdbx_strand_id
1 'polypeptide(L)'
;MTCFLLIFFSNHYFNLPRKSEIRFTLKTNSKRFWMRQLNEDWSLLLKKMQLNLNLLEPFIAFRNILLGILNCKECRSQHLLQSASVLRKGLRFSPAVAALHEFKLLCNETDQQETSYLRSLGRIEEARVLWGQGQHELAINLAKYMLTNCQLEGEASNVYRLVGKWFAETHSSNSRIILEQYLKRSVELSEQNKTLDKKSLSRQCQTYFNLAHYSDSLFKSYEERLSSSEWQAAMRLRRHKAKELDTLLKRLKSSTKGEKNEFSIKILELQKQLSMDKDEDKKIQDDRDNFLCLALEGYQRCLIIGSKYDVRVVFRLVSLWFSLSSRTSVIKSMLTTVEAVQSYKFIPLVYQIASRMGSCSKDVNESVSFQAVLVSLVKKMAIDHPYHTIYQVRMKFVTPVNEYISMQTCNFISTQFLMRISH
;
A
#
# COMPACT_ATOMS: atom_id res chain seq x y z
N MET A 1 -35.47 -14.00 -0.54
CA MET A 1 -34.61 -13.44 0.54
C MET A 1 -35.05 -13.90 1.93
N THR A 2 -36.35 -13.92 2.23
CA THR A 2 -36.95 -14.66 3.36
C THR A 2 -36.85 -16.19 3.21
N CYS A 3 -36.95 -16.72 1.99
CA CYS A 3 -36.79 -18.16 1.74
C CYS A 3 -35.36 -18.69 1.99
N PHE A 4 -34.32 -17.89 1.76
CA PHE A 4 -32.95 -18.31 2.07
C PHE A 4 -32.71 -18.40 3.58
N LEU A 5 -33.33 -17.50 4.36
CA LEU A 5 -33.32 -17.55 5.83
C LEU A 5 -34.11 -18.75 6.35
N LEU A 6 -35.28 -19.04 5.79
CA LEU A 6 -36.05 -20.24 6.16
C LEU A 6 -35.31 -21.52 5.79
N ILE A 7 -34.60 -21.60 4.67
CA ILE A 7 -33.82 -22.79 4.30
C ILE A 7 -32.55 -22.93 5.17
N PHE A 8 -31.88 -21.83 5.51
CA PHE A 8 -30.69 -21.85 6.38
C PHE A 8 -31.04 -22.20 7.84
N PHE A 9 -32.18 -21.71 8.34
CA PHE A 9 -32.69 -22.09 9.66
C PHE A 9 -33.36 -23.48 9.64
N SER A 10 -34.09 -23.85 8.59
CA SER A 10 -34.76 -25.16 8.48
C SER A 10 -33.78 -26.32 8.36
N ASN A 11 -32.72 -26.21 7.56
CA ASN A 11 -31.76 -27.30 7.39
C ASN A 11 -30.92 -27.60 8.66
N HIS A 12 -30.78 -26.66 9.59
CA HIS A 12 -29.99 -26.86 10.81
C HIS A 12 -30.82 -27.05 12.09
N TYR A 13 -32.04 -26.51 12.19
CA TYR A 13 -32.87 -26.67 13.40
C TYR A 13 -33.83 -27.86 13.38
N PHE A 14 -34.16 -28.44 12.21
CA PHE A 14 -35.12 -29.56 12.13
C PHE A 14 -34.53 -30.96 12.35
N ASN A 15 -33.20 -31.10 12.45
CA ASN A 15 -32.54 -32.38 12.76
C ASN A 15 -32.03 -32.42 14.21
N LEU A 16 -32.92 -32.14 15.17
CA LEU A 16 -32.77 -32.62 16.54
C LEU A 16 -33.82 -33.72 16.77
N PRO A 17 -33.43 -34.91 17.25
CA PRO A 17 -34.33 -36.02 17.49
C PRO A 17 -35.40 -35.65 18.50
N ARG A 18 -36.57 -36.27 18.34
CA ARG A 18 -37.79 -36.04 19.11
C ARG A 18 -37.52 -35.99 20.62
N LYS A 19 -38.24 -35.09 21.28
CA LYS A 19 -38.33 -34.83 22.73
C LYS A 19 -38.44 -36.13 23.56
N SER A 20 -37.31 -36.71 23.97
CA SER A 20 -37.27 -37.60 25.15
C SER A 20 -35.88 -37.80 25.78
N GLU A 21 -34.80 -37.22 25.24
CA GLU A 21 -33.46 -37.34 25.83
C GLU A 21 -32.74 -35.99 25.88
N ILE A 22 -33.28 -35.06 26.68
CA ILE A 22 -32.55 -33.85 27.10
C ILE A 22 -32.36 -33.94 28.61
N ARG A 23 -31.61 -34.95 29.04
CA ARG A 23 -30.90 -34.89 30.33
C ARG A 23 -29.44 -34.67 30.02
N PHE A 24 -28.95 -33.53 30.51
CA PHE A 24 -27.60 -33.28 30.99
C PHE A 24 -26.44 -33.93 30.21
N THR A 25 -25.66 -33.05 29.56
CA THR A 25 -24.30 -33.23 28.99
C THR A 25 -24.17 -32.99 27.48
N LEU A 26 -24.70 -31.88 26.97
CA LEU A 26 -24.11 -31.27 25.77
C LEU A 26 -22.70 -30.77 26.14
N LYS A 27 -21.70 -31.63 25.90
CA LYS A 27 -20.27 -31.36 26.03
C LYS A 27 -19.97 -29.93 25.56
N THR A 28 -19.40 -29.13 26.46
CA THR A 28 -18.97 -27.73 26.27
C THR A 28 -18.18 -27.47 24.97
N ASN A 29 -17.51 -28.49 24.45
CA ASN A 29 -16.79 -28.45 23.17
C ASN A 29 -17.70 -28.33 21.94
N SER A 30 -18.90 -28.92 21.95
CA SER A 30 -19.85 -28.83 20.82
C SER A 30 -20.41 -27.41 20.68
N LYS A 31 -20.76 -26.74 21.80
CA LYS A 31 -21.23 -25.35 21.81
C LYS A 31 -20.18 -24.38 21.24
N ARG A 32 -18.90 -24.55 21.61
CA ARG A 32 -17.81 -23.71 21.08
C ARG A 32 -17.58 -23.93 19.58
N PHE A 33 -17.73 -25.15 19.10
CA PHE A 33 -17.61 -25.48 17.67
C PHE A 33 -18.72 -24.84 16.84
N TRP A 34 -19.99 -25.01 17.22
CA TRP A 34 -21.13 -24.39 16.53
C TRP A 34 -21.07 -22.86 16.55
N MET A 35 -20.61 -22.26 17.66
CA MET A 35 -20.42 -20.81 17.74
C MET A 35 -19.30 -20.30 16.82
N ARG A 36 -18.23 -21.06 16.61
CA ARG A 36 -17.18 -20.72 15.63
C ARG A 36 -17.73 -20.75 14.21
N GLN A 37 -18.48 -21.79 13.84
CA GLN A 37 -19.11 -21.89 12.52
C GLN A 37 -20.07 -20.71 12.26
N LEU A 38 -20.93 -20.39 13.22
CA LEU A 38 -21.84 -19.23 13.15
C LEU A 38 -21.09 -17.89 13.06
N ASN A 39 -19.89 -17.78 13.64
CA ASN A 39 -19.05 -16.60 13.51
C ASN A 39 -18.39 -16.53 12.12
N GLU A 40 -18.00 -17.66 11.55
CA GLU A 40 -17.45 -17.73 10.19
C GLU A 40 -18.50 -17.36 9.14
N ASP A 41 -19.69 -17.97 9.22
CA ASP A 41 -20.81 -17.68 8.33
C ASP A 41 -21.23 -16.20 8.41
N TRP A 42 -21.25 -15.65 9.63
CA TRP A 42 -21.51 -14.23 9.83
C TRP A 42 -20.43 -13.35 9.23
N SER A 43 -19.16 -13.70 9.37
CA SER A 43 -18.06 -12.96 8.75
C SER A 43 -18.16 -12.96 7.21
N LEU A 44 -18.68 -14.06 6.64
CA LEU A 44 -18.93 -14.22 5.22
C LEU A 44 -20.14 -13.39 4.76
N LEU A 45 -21.21 -13.40 5.56
CA LEU A 45 -22.40 -12.58 5.33
C LEU A 45 -22.06 -11.08 5.41
N LEU A 46 -21.27 -10.66 6.39
CA LEU A 46 -20.77 -9.29 6.51
C LEU A 46 -19.93 -8.87 5.30
N LYS A 47 -19.14 -9.77 4.72
CA LYS A 47 -18.37 -9.46 3.49
C LYS A 47 -19.29 -9.25 2.29
N LYS A 48 -20.35 -10.06 2.15
CA LYS A 48 -21.31 -9.97 1.04
C LYS A 48 -22.26 -8.78 1.18
N MET A 49 -22.68 -8.46 2.41
CA MET A 49 -23.71 -7.45 2.71
C MET A 49 -23.14 -6.05 2.99
N GLN A 50 -21.84 -5.83 2.79
CA GLN A 50 -21.19 -4.53 3.03
C GLN A 50 -21.83 -3.36 2.27
N LEU A 51 -22.52 -3.62 1.15
CA LEU A 51 -23.15 -2.62 0.30
C LEU A 51 -24.59 -2.25 0.75
N ASN A 52 -25.26 -3.12 1.52
CA ASN A 52 -26.69 -2.96 1.89
C ASN A 52 -26.85 -2.80 3.40
N LEU A 53 -26.44 -1.65 3.93
CA LEU A 53 -26.37 -1.41 5.38
C LEU A 53 -27.74 -1.27 6.06
N ASN A 54 -28.73 -0.69 5.36
CA ASN A 54 -30.08 -0.52 5.91
C ASN A 54 -30.73 -1.87 6.28
N LEU A 55 -30.43 -2.92 5.53
CA LEU A 55 -30.91 -4.26 5.82
C LEU A 55 -30.09 -4.93 6.92
N LEU A 56 -28.82 -4.60 7.06
CA LEU A 56 -27.87 -5.27 7.94
C LEU A 56 -27.98 -4.81 9.40
N GLU A 57 -28.30 -3.55 9.64
CA GLU A 57 -28.45 -2.95 10.96
C GLU A 57 -29.37 -3.73 11.93
N PRO A 58 -30.62 -4.10 11.54
CA PRO A 58 -31.49 -4.89 12.42
C PRO A 58 -30.91 -6.29 12.73
N PHE A 59 -30.19 -6.92 11.78
CA PHE A 59 -29.54 -8.21 12.04
C PHE A 59 -28.38 -8.08 13.02
N ILE A 60 -27.62 -6.99 12.95
CA ILE A 60 -26.53 -6.70 13.91
C ILE A 60 -27.10 -6.59 15.33
N ALA A 61 -28.19 -5.81 15.48
CA ALA A 61 -28.86 -5.61 16.76
C ALA A 61 -29.47 -6.92 17.30
N PHE A 62 -30.18 -7.67 16.45
CA PHE A 62 -30.76 -8.96 16.81
C PHE A 62 -29.70 -9.96 17.30
N ARG A 63 -28.58 -10.05 16.58
CA ARG A 63 -27.45 -10.91 16.98
C ARG A 63 -26.82 -10.46 18.29
N ASN A 64 -26.72 -9.16 18.57
CA ASN A 64 -26.23 -8.66 19.86
C ASN A 64 -27.13 -9.12 21.02
N ILE A 65 -28.45 -9.02 20.85
CA ILE A 65 -29.44 -9.46 21.85
C ILE A 65 -29.33 -10.97 22.09
N LEU A 66 -29.27 -11.77 21.02
CA LEU A 66 -29.10 -13.22 21.12
C LEU A 66 -27.82 -13.61 21.86
N LEU A 67 -26.70 -12.96 21.55
CA LEU A 67 -25.42 -13.20 22.23
C LEU A 67 -25.46 -12.77 23.71
N GLY A 68 -26.24 -11.74 24.03
CA GLY A 68 -26.56 -11.34 25.40
C GLY A 68 -27.31 -12.45 26.16
N ILE A 69 -28.36 -13.01 25.58
CA ILE A 69 -29.17 -14.09 26.18
C ILE A 69 -28.31 -15.35 26.39
N LEU A 70 -27.43 -15.67 25.44
CA LEU A 70 -26.55 -16.84 25.50
C LEU A 70 -25.35 -16.67 26.46
N ASN A 71 -25.21 -15.48 27.09
CA ASN A 71 -24.15 -15.09 28.02
C ASN A 71 -22.71 -15.41 27.55
N CYS A 72 -22.45 -15.27 26.24
CA CYS A 72 -21.14 -15.54 25.65
C CYS A 72 -20.33 -14.23 25.51
N LYS A 73 -19.66 -13.79 26.58
CA LYS A 73 -18.95 -12.50 26.63
C LYS A 73 -17.91 -12.31 25.51
N GLU A 74 -17.12 -13.34 25.20
CA GLU A 74 -16.05 -13.28 24.17
C GLU A 74 -16.61 -13.16 22.74
N CYS A 75 -17.65 -13.93 22.41
CA CYS A 75 -18.29 -13.86 21.09
C CYS A 75 -19.05 -12.53 20.92
N ARG A 76 -19.63 -12.00 22.01
CA ARG A 76 -20.30 -10.71 22.02
C ARG A 76 -19.31 -9.56 21.80
N SER A 77 -18.16 -9.57 22.45
CA SER A 77 -17.14 -8.53 22.28
C SER A 77 -16.56 -8.52 20.86
N GLN A 78 -16.28 -9.70 20.29
CA GLN A 78 -15.85 -9.82 18.89
C GLN A 78 -16.94 -9.36 17.90
N HIS A 79 -18.21 -9.70 18.16
CA HIS A 79 -19.33 -9.25 17.33
C HIS A 79 -19.49 -7.73 17.35
N LEU A 80 -19.45 -7.11 18.54
CA LEU A 80 -19.57 -5.67 18.71
C LEU A 80 -18.46 -4.92 17.96
N LEU A 81 -17.24 -5.45 17.98
CA LEU A 81 -16.12 -4.87 17.25
C LEU A 81 -16.27 -5.01 15.74
N GLN A 82 -16.74 -6.17 15.26
CA GLN A 82 -17.04 -6.37 13.84
C GLN A 82 -18.17 -5.45 13.38
N SER A 83 -19.24 -5.28 14.17
CA SER A 83 -20.32 -4.37 13.86
C SER A 83 -19.86 -2.92 13.83
N ALA A 84 -19.05 -2.48 14.80
CA ALA A 84 -18.50 -1.13 14.82
C ALA A 84 -17.66 -0.86 13.55
N SER A 85 -16.82 -1.82 13.14
CA SER A 85 -16.01 -1.69 11.93
C SER A 85 -16.85 -1.64 10.64
N VAL A 86 -17.95 -2.38 10.58
CA VAL A 86 -18.88 -2.40 9.43
C VAL A 86 -19.71 -1.12 9.37
N LEU A 87 -20.29 -0.69 10.49
CA LEU A 87 -21.07 0.54 10.60
C LEU A 87 -20.22 1.77 10.27
N ARG A 88 -18.96 1.79 10.72
CA ARG A 88 -17.97 2.82 10.35
C ARG A 88 -17.70 2.85 8.84
N LYS A 89 -17.48 1.69 8.21
CA LYS A 89 -17.32 1.62 6.74
C LYS A 89 -18.57 2.10 6.00
N GLY A 90 -19.73 1.93 6.63
CA GLY A 90 -21.01 2.44 6.16
C GLY A 90 -21.31 3.90 6.44
N LEU A 91 -20.34 4.65 7.00
CA LEU A 91 -20.49 6.07 7.37
C LEU A 91 -21.65 6.33 8.35
N ARG A 92 -22.04 5.33 9.15
CA ARG A 92 -23.03 5.45 10.23
C ARG A 92 -22.30 5.51 11.57
N PHE A 93 -21.98 6.71 12.01
CA PHE A 93 -21.14 6.90 13.20
C PHE A 93 -21.90 6.75 14.52
N SER A 94 -23.16 7.17 14.62
CA SER A 94 -23.92 7.06 15.88
C SER A 94 -24.13 5.61 16.35
N PRO A 95 -24.57 4.64 15.50
CA PRO A 95 -24.68 3.24 15.94
C PRO A 95 -23.31 2.60 16.19
N ALA A 96 -22.27 3.05 15.48
CA ALA A 96 -20.90 2.57 15.71
C ALA A 96 -20.36 2.98 17.07
N VAL A 97 -20.59 4.24 17.51
CA VAL A 97 -20.22 4.72 18.84
C VAL A 97 -21.01 3.98 19.92
N ALA A 98 -22.31 3.76 19.73
CA ALA A 98 -23.13 3.00 20.68
C ALA A 98 -22.60 1.56 20.87
N ALA A 99 -22.29 0.86 19.78
CA ALA A 99 -21.69 -0.47 19.83
C ALA A 99 -20.32 -0.49 20.53
N LEU A 100 -19.49 0.55 20.32
CA LEU A 100 -18.20 0.70 21.00
C LEU A 100 -18.36 1.00 22.50
N HIS A 101 -19.37 1.77 22.88
CA HIS A 101 -19.66 2.05 24.27
C HIS A 101 -20.10 0.78 25.01
N GLU A 102 -21.02 0.00 24.43
CA GLU A 102 -21.39 -1.32 24.95
C GLU A 102 -20.18 -2.25 25.05
N PHE A 103 -19.31 -2.24 24.05
CA PHE A 103 -18.07 -3.02 24.07
C PHE A 103 -17.14 -2.63 25.23
N LYS A 104 -16.97 -1.32 25.49
CA LYS A 104 -16.14 -0.82 26.60
C LYS A 104 -16.68 -1.26 27.95
N LEU A 105 -18.00 -1.17 28.15
CA LEU A 105 -18.64 -1.64 29.38
C LEU A 105 -18.33 -3.12 29.63
N LEU A 106 -18.48 -3.96 28.61
CA LEU A 106 -18.17 -5.39 28.70
C LEU A 106 -16.69 -5.68 28.98
N CYS A 107 -15.77 -4.86 28.46
CA CYS A 107 -14.32 -5.03 28.67
C CYS A 107 -13.83 -4.55 30.04
N ASN A 108 -14.62 -3.73 30.73
CA ASN A 108 -14.29 -3.26 32.09
C ASN A 108 -14.70 -4.28 33.16
N GLU A 109 -15.63 -5.18 32.86
CA GLU A 109 -16.08 -6.24 33.78
C GLU A 109 -15.17 -7.47 33.83
N THR A 110 -14.14 -7.54 32.99
CA THR A 110 -13.32 -8.75 32.78
C THR A 110 -11.83 -8.41 32.83
N ASP A 111 -11.14 -8.86 33.88
CA ASP A 111 -9.73 -8.58 34.18
C ASP A 111 -8.72 -9.60 33.58
N GLN A 112 -9.09 -10.33 32.53
CA GLN A 112 -8.23 -11.37 31.95
C GLN A 112 -7.23 -10.80 30.92
N GLN A 113 -6.16 -11.55 30.61
CA GLN A 113 -5.11 -11.13 29.67
C GLN A 113 -5.60 -11.09 28.21
N GLU A 114 -6.51 -11.98 27.79
CA GLU A 114 -7.14 -11.95 26.46
C GLU A 114 -7.99 -10.69 26.23
N THR A 115 -8.54 -10.14 27.31
CA THR A 115 -9.24 -8.85 27.29
C THR A 115 -8.32 -7.66 27.07
N SER A 116 -6.99 -7.80 27.27
CA SER A 116 -6.03 -6.76 26.90
C SER A 116 -5.92 -6.57 25.38
N TYR A 117 -5.82 -7.67 24.62
CA TYR A 117 -5.80 -7.62 23.15
C TYR A 117 -7.10 -7.07 22.58
N LEU A 118 -8.25 -7.56 23.05
CA LEU A 118 -9.56 -7.06 22.61
C LEU A 118 -9.76 -5.58 22.97
N ARG A 119 -9.36 -5.15 24.17
CA ARG A 119 -9.41 -3.74 24.59
C ARG A 119 -8.56 -2.85 23.69
N SER A 120 -7.37 -3.32 23.29
CA SER A 120 -6.53 -2.59 22.33
C SER A 120 -7.23 -2.45 20.97
N LEU A 121 -7.85 -3.52 20.46
CA LEU A 121 -8.55 -3.49 19.18
C LEU A 121 -9.77 -2.55 19.22
N GLY A 122 -10.49 -2.53 20.35
CA GLY A 122 -11.59 -1.59 20.58
C GLY A 122 -11.14 -0.13 20.60
N ARG A 123 -10.02 0.17 21.27
CA ARG A 123 -9.42 1.52 21.25
C ARG A 123 -8.96 1.93 19.84
N ILE A 124 -8.44 1.00 19.03
CA ILE A 124 -8.10 1.28 17.63
C ILE A 124 -9.35 1.62 16.82
N GLU A 125 -10.45 0.89 16.98
CA GLU A 125 -11.70 1.20 16.26
C GLU A 125 -12.33 2.52 16.77
N GLU A 126 -12.21 2.84 18.06
CA GLU A 126 -12.58 4.16 18.58
C GLU A 126 -11.82 5.29 17.88
N ALA A 127 -10.49 5.18 17.80
CA ALA A 127 -9.67 6.14 17.07
C ALA A 127 -10.14 6.30 15.61
N ARG A 128 -10.49 5.18 14.95
CA ARG A 128 -11.00 5.19 13.56
C ARG A 128 -12.38 5.82 13.44
N VAL A 129 -13.25 5.68 14.44
CA VAL A 129 -14.57 6.32 14.45
C VAL A 129 -14.43 7.82 14.66
N LEU A 130 -13.59 8.26 15.62
CA LEU A 130 -13.29 9.68 15.83
C LEU A 130 -12.73 10.34 14.56
N TRP A 131 -11.82 9.64 13.86
CA TRP A 131 -11.32 10.09 12.56
C TRP A 131 -12.44 10.25 11.53
N GLY A 132 -13.35 9.27 11.45
CA GLY A 132 -14.48 9.31 10.52
C GLY A 132 -15.49 10.43 10.82
N GLN A 133 -15.60 10.85 12.08
CA GLN A 133 -16.43 11.98 12.52
C GLN A 133 -15.79 13.35 12.24
N GLY A 134 -14.53 13.40 11.79
CA GLY A 134 -13.79 14.64 11.53
C GLY A 134 -13.01 15.19 12.74
N GLN A 135 -13.00 14.49 13.88
CA GLN A 135 -12.21 14.88 15.06
C GLN A 135 -10.76 14.37 14.93
N HIS A 136 -10.02 14.94 13.97
CA HIS A 136 -8.68 14.46 13.58
C HIS A 136 -7.65 14.54 14.71
N GLU A 137 -7.63 15.64 15.48
CA GLU A 137 -6.66 15.85 16.55
C GLU A 137 -6.84 14.85 17.71
N LEU A 138 -8.08 14.63 18.14
CA LEU A 138 -8.40 13.67 19.19
C LEU A 138 -8.03 12.24 18.78
N ALA A 139 -8.30 11.87 17.52
CA ALA A 139 -7.91 10.57 16.99
C ALA A 139 -6.38 10.36 16.98
N ILE A 140 -5.62 11.39 16.58
CA ILE A 140 -4.15 11.34 16.58
C ILE A 140 -3.60 11.26 18.01
N ASN A 141 -4.12 12.06 18.94
CA ASN A 141 -3.68 12.05 20.33
C ASN A 141 -3.99 10.72 21.01
N LEU A 142 -5.17 10.15 20.76
CA LEU A 142 -5.53 8.83 21.24
C LEU A 142 -4.59 7.76 20.68
N ALA A 143 -4.25 7.82 19.39
CA ALA A 143 -3.34 6.86 18.78
C ALA A 143 -1.89 7.01 19.29
N LYS A 144 -1.41 8.24 19.55
CA LYS A 144 -0.13 8.47 20.24
C LYS A 144 -0.12 7.85 21.63
N TYR A 145 -1.18 8.09 22.41
CA TYR A 145 -1.35 7.49 23.73
C TYR A 145 -1.29 5.96 23.69
N MET A 146 -1.84 5.34 22.65
CA MET A 146 -1.77 3.88 22.48
C MET A 146 -0.36 3.39 22.20
N LEU A 147 0.46 4.16 21.48
CA LEU A 147 1.85 3.80 21.20
C LEU A 147 2.73 3.88 22.46
N THR A 148 2.49 4.85 23.34
CA THR A 148 3.24 4.99 24.60
C THR A 148 2.80 4.03 25.69
N ASN A 149 1.49 3.77 25.81
CA ASN A 149 0.94 3.09 27.00
C ASN A 149 0.53 1.64 26.78
N CYS A 150 0.46 1.15 25.54
CA CYS A 150 0.08 -0.23 25.27
C CYS A 150 1.27 -0.99 24.66
N GLN A 151 1.78 -2.00 25.36
CA GLN A 151 2.70 -3.01 24.79
C GLN A 151 1.91 -3.87 23.78
N LEU A 152 1.76 -3.36 22.55
CA LEU A 152 0.98 -3.97 21.48
C LEU A 152 1.86 -4.85 20.59
N GLU A 153 2.37 -5.96 21.12
CA GLU A 153 3.35 -6.80 20.39
C GLU A 153 2.86 -7.27 18.99
N GLY A 154 1.54 -7.42 18.79
CA GLY A 154 0.94 -7.81 17.50
C GLY A 154 0.23 -6.71 16.69
N GLU A 155 -0.20 -5.60 17.30
CA GLU A 155 -0.98 -4.53 16.62
C GLU A 155 -0.25 -3.18 16.57
N ALA A 156 0.91 -3.04 17.21
CA ALA A 156 1.71 -1.83 17.17
C ALA A 156 2.02 -1.41 15.73
N SER A 157 2.41 -2.36 14.87
CA SER A 157 2.67 -2.10 13.44
C SER A 157 1.46 -1.46 12.75
N ASN A 158 0.23 -1.92 13.05
CA ASN A 158 -1.00 -1.36 12.49
C ASN A 158 -1.30 0.03 13.03
N VAL A 159 -1.01 0.31 14.30
CA VAL A 159 -1.19 1.64 14.91
C VAL A 159 -0.19 2.64 14.32
N TYR A 160 1.10 2.29 14.26
CA TYR A 160 2.13 3.11 13.61
C TYR A 160 1.76 3.45 12.16
N ARG A 161 1.25 2.47 11.41
CA ARG A 161 0.76 2.67 10.04
C ARG A 161 -0.42 3.65 9.98
N LEU A 162 -1.40 3.52 10.87
CA LEU A 162 -2.58 4.41 10.89
C LEU A 162 -2.19 5.82 11.26
N VAL A 163 -1.34 5.98 12.28
CA VAL A 163 -0.82 7.28 12.71
C VAL A 163 -0.02 7.93 11.58
N GLY A 164 0.89 7.19 10.94
CA GLY A 164 1.65 7.72 9.79
C GLY A 164 0.74 8.14 8.63
N LYS A 165 -0.33 7.37 8.36
CA LYS A 165 -1.34 7.74 7.36
C LYS A 165 -2.08 9.03 7.75
N TRP A 166 -2.54 9.14 8.99
CA TRP A 166 -3.28 10.30 9.47
C TRP A 166 -2.42 11.56 9.49
N PHE A 167 -1.17 11.45 9.92
CA PHE A 167 -0.20 12.54 9.84
C PHE A 167 0.04 13.04 8.42
N ALA A 168 0.10 12.12 7.45
CA ALA A 168 0.23 12.47 6.05
C ALA A 168 -1.01 13.21 5.52
N GLU A 169 -2.22 12.81 5.94
CA GLU A 169 -3.48 13.47 5.55
C GLU A 169 -3.66 14.84 6.24
N THR A 170 -3.18 15.04 7.47
CA THR A 170 -3.31 16.31 8.21
C THR A 170 -2.11 17.24 8.09
N HIS A 171 -1.03 16.84 7.40
CA HIS A 171 0.24 17.58 7.27
C HIS A 171 0.83 18.10 8.60
N SER A 172 0.51 17.46 9.73
CA SER A 172 0.79 18.02 11.05
C SER A 172 2.20 17.69 11.59
N SER A 173 3.02 16.99 10.82
CA SER A 173 4.42 16.70 11.19
C SER A 173 5.34 16.66 9.97
N ASN A 174 6.63 16.85 10.18
CA ASN A 174 7.63 16.84 9.13
C ASN A 174 7.67 15.46 8.43
N SER A 175 7.73 15.47 7.09
CA SER A 175 7.76 14.27 6.26
C SER A 175 8.84 13.26 6.62
N ARG A 176 10.01 13.73 7.07
CA ARG A 176 11.10 12.84 7.54
C ARG A 176 10.72 12.08 8.80
N ILE A 177 10.06 12.76 9.74
CA ILE A 177 9.58 12.17 11.00
C ILE A 177 8.50 11.11 10.69
N ILE A 178 7.56 11.43 9.80
CA ILE A 178 6.50 10.49 9.38
C ILE A 178 7.11 9.22 8.77
N LEU A 179 8.09 9.38 7.88
CA LEU A 179 8.69 8.27 7.16
C LEU A 179 9.56 7.39 8.07
N GLU A 180 10.42 7.99 8.90
CA GLU A 180 11.37 7.24 9.73
C GLU A 180 10.73 6.69 11.00
N GLN A 181 10.04 7.53 11.77
CA GLN A 181 9.55 7.14 13.10
C GLN A 181 8.28 6.29 13.05
N TYR A 182 7.46 6.44 12.00
CA TYR A 182 6.16 5.75 11.91
C TYR A 182 6.13 4.69 10.80
N LEU A 183 6.40 5.07 9.54
CA LEU A 183 6.21 4.16 8.42
C LEU A 183 7.29 3.07 8.32
N LYS A 184 8.58 3.44 8.41
CA LYS A 184 9.68 2.45 8.46
C LYS A 184 9.57 1.57 9.70
N ARG A 185 9.30 2.18 10.86
CA ARG A 185 9.10 1.42 12.11
C ARG A 185 7.94 0.42 12.02
N SER A 186 6.85 0.79 11.34
CA SER A 186 5.72 -0.11 11.09
C SER A 186 6.14 -1.33 10.25
N VAL A 187 7.01 -1.16 9.26
CA VAL A 187 7.54 -2.25 8.44
C VAL A 187 8.45 -3.16 9.24
N GLU A 188 9.37 -2.62 10.05
CA GLU A 188 10.26 -3.40 10.91
C GLU A 188 9.46 -4.32 11.86
N LEU A 189 8.45 -3.76 12.53
CA LEU A 189 7.57 -4.52 13.43
C LEU A 189 6.70 -5.54 12.69
N SER A 190 6.39 -5.28 11.42
CA SER A 190 5.65 -6.17 10.54
C SER A 190 6.51 -7.36 10.08
N GLU A 191 7.79 -7.12 9.79
CA GLU A 191 8.75 -8.16 9.38
C GLU A 191 9.18 -9.07 10.54
N GLN A 192 9.21 -8.54 11.77
CA GLN A 192 9.49 -9.33 12.98
C GLN A 192 8.37 -10.35 13.26
N ASN A 193 7.13 -9.99 12.94
CA ASN A 193 5.95 -10.84 13.10
C ASN A 193 5.74 -11.77 11.89
N LYS A 194 6.67 -12.70 11.63
CA LYS A 194 6.58 -13.70 10.54
C LYS A 194 5.56 -14.83 10.82
N THR A 195 4.36 -14.51 11.26
CA THR A 195 3.28 -15.50 11.33
C THR A 195 2.66 -15.67 9.94
N LEU A 196 2.47 -16.90 9.47
CA LEU A 196 1.93 -17.25 8.14
C LEU A 196 0.40 -17.07 8.02
N ASP A 197 -0.21 -16.24 8.87
CA ASP A 197 -1.65 -16.01 8.82
C ASP A 197 -2.04 -15.15 7.62
N LYS A 198 -3.09 -15.54 6.88
CA LYS A 198 -3.63 -14.73 5.78
C LYS A 198 -3.97 -13.29 6.22
N LYS A 199 -4.35 -13.10 7.50
CA LYS A 199 -4.64 -11.79 8.09
C LYS A 199 -3.37 -10.98 8.37
N SER A 200 -2.29 -11.60 8.85
CA SER A 200 -1.00 -10.90 9.04
C SER A 200 -0.46 -10.48 7.68
N LEU A 201 -0.38 -11.39 6.70
CA LEU A 201 0.03 -11.09 5.32
C LEU A 201 -0.75 -9.92 4.70
N SER A 202 -2.07 -9.89 4.88
CA SER A 202 -2.88 -8.74 4.42
C SER A 202 -2.54 -7.43 5.13
N ARG A 203 -2.17 -7.47 6.41
CA ARG A 203 -1.72 -6.28 7.16
C ARG A 203 -0.34 -5.83 6.71
N GLN A 204 0.59 -6.76 6.51
CA GLN A 204 1.93 -6.48 5.98
C GLN A 204 1.84 -5.87 4.57
N CYS A 205 1.01 -6.42 3.69
CA CYS A 205 0.75 -5.84 2.36
C CYS A 205 0.25 -4.38 2.48
N GLN A 206 -0.56 -4.09 3.48
CA GLN A 206 -1.12 -2.76 3.73
C GLN A 206 -0.10 -1.77 4.34
N THR A 207 0.86 -2.24 5.14
CA THR A 207 1.97 -1.41 5.67
C THR A 207 2.92 -1.03 4.54
N TYR A 208 3.34 -2.00 3.72
CA TYR A 208 4.16 -1.74 2.54
C TYR A 208 3.49 -0.82 1.53
N PHE A 209 2.19 -1.01 1.28
CA PHE A 209 1.43 -0.12 0.41
C PHE A 209 1.42 1.32 0.92
N ASN A 210 1.14 1.53 2.21
CA ASN A 210 1.09 2.87 2.79
C ASN A 210 2.46 3.55 2.79
N LEU A 211 3.54 2.79 3.06
CA LEU A 211 4.90 3.31 2.95
C LEU A 211 5.21 3.75 1.52
N ALA A 212 4.97 2.87 0.55
CA ALA A 212 5.25 3.15 -0.85
C ALA A 212 4.43 4.34 -1.37
N HIS A 213 3.14 4.38 -1.05
CA HIS A 213 2.25 5.45 -1.47
C HIS A 213 2.64 6.82 -0.89
N TYR A 214 3.10 6.85 0.36
CA TYR A 214 3.59 8.07 0.97
C TYR A 214 4.93 8.51 0.35
N SER A 215 5.88 7.60 0.18
CA SER A 215 7.16 7.89 -0.48
C SER A 215 6.98 8.39 -1.91
N ASP A 216 6.02 7.84 -2.65
CA ASP A 216 5.64 8.28 -4.00
C ASP A 216 4.99 9.68 -3.99
N SER A 217 4.15 9.96 -3.00
CA SER A 217 3.58 11.31 -2.82
C SER A 217 4.66 12.34 -2.50
N LEU A 218 5.66 11.98 -1.67
CA LEU A 218 6.83 12.81 -1.40
C LEU A 218 7.65 13.03 -2.67
N PHE A 219 7.94 11.97 -3.42
CA PHE A 219 8.64 12.08 -4.69
C PHE A 219 7.93 13.06 -5.65
N LYS A 220 6.61 12.93 -5.79
CA LYS A 220 5.81 13.83 -6.64
C LYS A 220 5.88 15.29 -6.15
N SER A 221 5.77 15.53 -4.85
CA SER A 221 5.89 16.88 -4.29
C SER A 221 7.27 17.50 -4.54
N TYR A 222 8.33 16.69 -4.55
CA TYR A 222 9.68 17.12 -4.87
C TYR A 222 9.82 17.40 -6.37
N GLU A 223 9.23 16.60 -7.25
CA GLU A 223 9.19 16.89 -8.69
C GLU A 223 8.43 18.18 -8.99
N GLU A 224 7.26 18.38 -8.37
CA GLU A 224 6.47 19.61 -8.48
C GLU A 224 7.30 20.82 -8.01
N ARG A 225 7.99 20.70 -6.88
CA ARG A 225 8.89 21.74 -6.37
C ARG A 225 10.06 22.03 -7.31
N LEU A 226 10.70 21.00 -7.88
CA LEU A 226 11.79 21.16 -8.86
C LEU A 226 11.29 21.78 -10.18
N SER A 227 10.04 21.54 -10.55
CA SER A 227 9.40 22.12 -11.74
C SER A 227 8.92 23.56 -11.54
N SER A 228 8.78 24.01 -10.28
CA SER A 228 8.26 25.33 -9.93
C SER A 228 9.07 26.48 -10.53
N SER A 229 8.38 27.59 -10.82
CA SER A 229 9.00 28.81 -11.35
C SER A 229 10.00 29.42 -10.36
N GLU A 230 9.73 29.31 -9.06
CA GLU A 230 10.60 29.76 -7.98
C GLU A 230 11.94 29.01 -7.98
N TRP A 231 11.89 27.67 -8.09
CA TRP A 231 13.10 26.86 -8.19
C TRP A 231 13.89 27.17 -9.46
N GLN A 232 13.21 27.33 -10.60
CA GLN A 232 13.87 27.71 -11.84
C GLN A 232 14.51 29.11 -11.76
N ALA A 233 13.85 30.07 -11.11
CA ALA A 233 14.40 31.40 -10.88
C ALA A 233 15.63 31.35 -9.97
N ALA A 234 15.57 30.57 -8.87
CA ALA A 234 16.72 30.33 -8.00
C ALA A 234 17.90 29.69 -8.77
N MET A 235 17.60 28.71 -9.64
CA MET A 235 18.62 28.06 -10.48
C MET A 235 19.25 29.03 -11.48
N ARG A 236 18.46 29.95 -12.08
CA ARG A 236 18.97 31.02 -12.95
C ARG A 236 19.88 31.97 -12.18
N LEU A 237 19.48 32.39 -10.97
CA LEU A 237 20.27 33.25 -10.10
C LEU A 237 21.61 32.59 -9.73
N ARG A 238 21.59 31.30 -9.37
CA ARG A 238 22.81 30.52 -9.07
C ARG A 238 23.73 30.41 -10.29
N ARG A 239 23.18 30.17 -11.48
CA ARG A 239 23.95 30.18 -12.74
C ARG A 239 24.56 31.55 -13.03
N HIS A 240 23.85 32.63 -12.74
CA HIS A 240 24.39 33.99 -12.89
C HIS A 240 25.55 34.24 -11.93
N LYS A 241 25.37 33.93 -10.64
CA LYS A 241 26.45 34.02 -9.63
C LYS A 241 27.68 33.18 -10.00
N ALA A 242 27.47 31.99 -10.59
CA ALA A 242 28.58 31.16 -11.06
C ALA A 242 29.35 31.78 -12.25
N LYS A 243 28.65 32.43 -13.17
CA LYS A 243 29.28 33.17 -14.28
C LYS A 243 30.03 34.40 -13.76
N GLU A 244 29.44 35.14 -12.82
CA GLU A 244 30.08 36.28 -12.17
C GLU A 244 31.39 35.87 -11.50
N LEU A 245 31.38 34.75 -10.77
CA LEU A 245 32.60 34.18 -10.19
C LEU A 245 33.66 33.87 -11.25
N ASP A 246 33.29 33.22 -12.38
CA ASP A 246 34.24 32.94 -13.46
C ASP A 246 34.81 34.23 -14.10
N THR A 247 33.99 35.27 -14.26
CA THR A 247 34.48 36.58 -14.74
C THR A 247 35.43 37.25 -13.74
N LEU A 248 35.14 37.16 -12.43
CA LEU A 248 36.02 37.69 -11.38
C LEU A 248 37.33 36.91 -11.30
N LEU A 249 37.31 35.59 -11.45
CA LEU A 249 38.52 34.76 -11.54
C LEU A 249 39.38 35.11 -12.75
N LYS A 250 38.78 35.33 -13.92
CA LYS A 250 39.50 35.78 -15.12
C LYS A 250 40.13 37.15 -14.92
N ARG A 251 39.41 38.08 -14.28
CA ARG A 251 39.89 39.44 -13.99
C ARG A 251 40.99 39.47 -12.93
N LEU A 252 40.91 38.58 -11.93
CA LEU A 252 41.97 38.40 -10.92
C LEU A 252 43.27 37.91 -11.56
N LYS A 253 43.18 36.99 -12.53
CA LYS A 253 44.35 36.50 -13.28
C LYS A 253 45.04 37.58 -14.11
N SER A 254 44.31 38.60 -14.56
CA SER A 254 44.84 39.71 -15.36
C SER A 254 45.21 40.98 -14.56
N SER A 255 44.94 41.06 -13.24
CA SER A 255 45.08 42.31 -12.46
C SER A 255 46.41 42.44 -11.68
N THR A 256 46.76 43.68 -11.34
CA THR A 256 47.99 44.14 -10.64
C THR A 256 47.84 44.06 -9.11
N LYS A 257 48.96 43.92 -8.37
CA LYS A 257 49.04 43.42 -6.97
C LYS A 257 48.13 44.06 -5.90
N GLY A 258 47.64 45.29 -6.07
CA GLY A 258 46.89 46.04 -5.03
C GLY A 258 45.38 45.71 -4.94
N GLU A 259 44.70 45.53 -6.06
CA GLU A 259 43.25 45.21 -6.09
C GLU A 259 42.96 43.72 -5.83
N LYS A 260 44.01 42.88 -5.78
CA LYS A 260 43.88 41.43 -5.63
C LYS A 260 43.23 41.01 -4.32
N ASN A 261 43.42 41.76 -3.24
CA ASN A 261 42.95 41.35 -1.92
C ASN A 261 41.43 41.50 -1.77
N GLU A 262 40.83 42.60 -2.20
CA GLU A 262 39.36 42.78 -2.17
C GLU A 262 38.64 41.82 -3.12
N PHE A 263 39.16 41.64 -4.35
CA PHE A 263 38.61 40.67 -5.28
C PHE A 263 38.75 39.24 -4.76
N SER A 264 39.87 38.90 -4.10
CA SER A 264 40.09 37.58 -3.50
C SER A 264 39.08 37.29 -2.38
N ILE A 265 38.82 38.24 -1.49
CA ILE A 265 37.82 38.11 -0.42
C ILE A 265 36.43 37.90 -1.05
N LYS A 266 36.06 38.70 -2.05
CA LYS A 266 34.75 38.58 -2.70
C LYS A 266 34.57 37.25 -3.45
N ILE A 267 35.64 36.76 -4.09
CA ILE A 267 35.65 35.44 -4.74
C ILE A 267 35.48 34.33 -3.71
N LEU A 268 36.19 34.39 -2.57
CA LEU A 268 36.05 33.40 -1.51
C LEU A 268 34.64 33.36 -0.92
N GLU A 269 34.01 34.51 -0.70
CA GLU A 269 32.61 34.60 -0.27
C GLU A 269 31.65 33.98 -1.29
N LEU A 270 31.75 34.37 -2.56
CA LEU A 270 30.90 33.85 -3.63
C LEU A 270 31.11 32.35 -3.86
N GLN A 271 32.36 31.89 -3.77
CA GLN A 271 32.70 30.48 -3.88
C GLN A 271 32.10 29.68 -2.73
N LYS A 272 32.15 30.19 -1.50
CA LYS A 272 31.51 29.58 -0.33
C LYS A 272 29.99 29.55 -0.48
N GLN A 273 29.38 30.63 -0.96
CA GLN A 273 27.93 30.67 -1.21
C GLN A 273 27.52 29.62 -2.24
N LEU A 274 28.23 29.53 -3.37
CA LEU A 274 27.95 28.55 -4.42
C LEU A 274 28.24 27.11 -3.99
N SER A 275 29.23 26.88 -3.12
CA SER A 275 29.46 25.53 -2.59
C SER A 275 28.32 25.09 -1.68
N MET A 276 27.83 25.97 -0.79
CA MET A 276 26.66 25.69 0.05
C MET A 276 25.41 25.41 -0.79
N ASP A 277 25.13 26.25 -1.80
CA ASP A 277 24.01 26.05 -2.73
C ASP A 277 24.10 24.70 -3.47
N LYS A 278 25.31 24.33 -3.95
CA LYS A 278 25.54 23.03 -4.63
C LYS A 278 25.33 21.84 -3.72
N ASP A 279 25.72 21.94 -2.45
CA ASP A 279 25.57 20.85 -1.51
C ASP A 279 24.11 20.67 -1.06
N GLU A 280 23.35 21.77 -0.97
CA GLU A 280 21.88 21.71 -0.82
C GLU A 280 21.20 21.05 -2.02
N ASP A 281 21.60 21.41 -3.25
CA ASP A 281 21.06 20.80 -4.47
C ASP A 281 21.31 19.30 -4.53
N LYS A 282 22.52 18.86 -4.17
CA LYS A 282 22.84 17.43 -4.06
C LYS A 282 21.95 16.75 -3.02
N LYS A 283 21.80 17.32 -1.82
CA LYS A 283 20.93 16.75 -0.77
C LYS A 283 19.49 16.60 -1.24
N ILE A 284 18.93 17.60 -1.93
CA ILE A 284 17.56 17.54 -2.46
C ILE A 284 17.43 16.46 -3.54
N GLN A 285 18.44 16.33 -4.40
CA GLN A 285 18.48 15.31 -5.44
C GLN A 285 18.59 13.89 -4.84
N ASP A 286 19.48 13.71 -3.87
CA ASP A 286 19.71 12.45 -3.18
C ASP A 286 18.45 12.02 -2.41
N ASP A 287 17.82 12.94 -1.68
CA ASP A 287 16.53 12.71 -1.00
C ASP A 287 15.45 12.25 -1.98
N ARG A 288 15.34 12.91 -3.15
CA ARG A 288 14.39 12.54 -4.19
C ARG A 288 14.63 11.12 -4.70
N ASP A 289 15.89 10.78 -4.97
CA ASP A 289 16.25 9.46 -5.50
C ASP A 289 16.07 8.36 -4.44
N ASN A 290 16.33 8.66 -3.18
CA ASN A 290 16.04 7.79 -2.05
C ASN A 290 14.53 7.52 -1.91
N PHE A 291 13.67 8.54 -2.00
CA PHE A 291 12.22 8.35 -1.94
C PHE A 291 11.69 7.52 -3.10
N LEU A 292 12.24 7.69 -4.30
CA LEU A 292 11.90 6.88 -5.47
C LEU A 292 12.27 5.40 -5.24
N CYS A 293 13.49 5.12 -4.78
CA CYS A 293 13.93 3.75 -4.50
C CYS A 293 13.03 3.08 -3.43
N LEU A 294 12.75 3.80 -2.33
CA LEU A 294 11.86 3.31 -1.27
C LEU A 294 10.43 3.04 -1.76
N ALA A 295 9.89 3.89 -2.64
CA ALA A 295 8.57 3.70 -3.23
C ALA A 295 8.53 2.44 -4.10
N LEU A 296 9.54 2.24 -4.96
CA LEU A 296 9.63 1.07 -5.84
C LEU A 296 9.77 -0.23 -5.05
N GLU A 297 10.67 -0.27 -4.06
CA GLU A 297 10.85 -1.43 -3.18
C GLU A 297 9.58 -1.75 -2.38
N GLY A 298 8.90 -0.72 -1.85
CA GLY A 298 7.65 -0.89 -1.12
C GLY A 298 6.52 -1.44 -2.02
N TYR A 299 6.40 -0.94 -3.25
CA TYR A 299 5.43 -1.47 -4.23
C TYR A 299 5.76 -2.91 -4.64
N GLN A 300 7.03 -3.24 -4.87
CA GLN A 300 7.49 -4.59 -5.17
C GLN A 300 7.10 -5.57 -4.05
N ARG A 301 7.46 -5.25 -2.79
CA ARG A 301 7.13 -6.10 -1.64
C ARG A 301 5.62 -6.24 -1.44
N CYS A 302 4.86 -5.17 -1.67
CA CYS A 302 3.39 -5.20 -1.63
C CYS A 302 2.82 -6.20 -2.64
N LEU A 303 3.34 -6.22 -3.88
CA LEU A 303 2.92 -7.14 -4.93
C LEU A 303 3.33 -8.59 -4.68
N ILE A 304 4.40 -8.84 -3.93
CA ILE A 304 4.79 -10.22 -3.56
C ILE A 304 3.87 -10.78 -2.47
N ILE A 305 3.52 -9.95 -1.47
CA ILE A 305 2.86 -10.41 -0.24
C ILE A 305 1.33 -10.54 -0.41
N GLY A 306 0.68 -9.67 -1.19
CA GLY A 306 -0.79 -9.63 -1.22
C GLY A 306 -1.40 -9.18 -2.54
N SER A 307 -2.70 -9.43 -2.71
CA SER A 307 -3.45 -9.16 -3.95
C SER A 307 -4.46 -8.01 -3.89
N LYS A 308 -4.67 -7.41 -2.70
CA LYS A 308 -5.76 -6.45 -2.47
C LYS A 308 -5.58 -5.14 -3.24
N TYR A 309 -4.34 -4.71 -3.46
CA TYR A 309 -4.02 -3.41 -4.05
C TYR A 309 -3.38 -3.54 -5.45
N ASP A 310 -3.37 -4.74 -6.03
CA ASP A 310 -2.62 -5.09 -7.24
C ASP A 310 -2.87 -4.10 -8.38
N VAL A 311 -4.13 -3.84 -8.71
CA VAL A 311 -4.49 -2.95 -9.82
C VAL A 311 -3.86 -1.57 -9.63
N ARG A 312 -4.09 -0.93 -8.48
CA ARG A 312 -3.59 0.43 -8.21
C ARG A 312 -2.06 0.49 -8.21
N VAL A 313 -1.43 -0.49 -7.58
CA VAL A 313 0.03 -0.55 -7.45
C VAL A 313 0.68 -0.79 -8.81
N VAL A 314 0.18 -1.74 -9.61
CA VAL A 314 0.75 -2.03 -10.93
C VAL A 314 0.56 -0.84 -11.88
N PHE A 315 -0.60 -0.20 -11.91
CA PHE A 315 -0.80 1.01 -12.72
C PHE A 315 0.20 2.12 -12.36
N ARG A 316 0.38 2.38 -11.06
CA ARG A 316 1.31 3.43 -10.62
C ARG A 316 2.78 3.04 -10.88
N LEU A 317 3.16 1.80 -10.62
CA LEU A 317 4.49 1.28 -10.86
C LEU A 317 4.88 1.39 -12.35
N VAL A 318 4.00 0.94 -13.24
CA VAL A 318 4.22 1.04 -14.70
C VAL A 318 4.28 2.50 -15.15
N SER A 319 3.43 3.37 -14.59
CA SER A 319 3.49 4.81 -14.86
C SER A 319 4.82 5.43 -14.44
N LEU A 320 5.32 5.14 -13.24
CA LEU A 320 6.62 5.61 -12.77
C LEU A 320 7.76 5.09 -13.64
N TRP A 321 7.71 3.80 -13.99
CA TRP A 321 8.71 3.17 -14.84
C TRP A 321 8.77 3.79 -16.24
N PHE A 322 7.62 4.08 -16.86
CA PHE A 322 7.56 4.70 -18.18
C PHE A 322 8.02 6.16 -18.16
N SER A 323 7.67 6.92 -17.12
CA SER A 323 8.14 8.30 -16.96
C SER A 323 9.65 8.40 -16.72
N LEU A 324 10.25 7.40 -16.08
CA LEU A 324 11.66 7.39 -15.68
C LEU A 324 12.50 6.34 -16.42
N SER A 325 12.17 6.11 -17.70
CA SER A 325 12.80 5.08 -18.55
C SER A 325 14.31 5.25 -18.78
N SER A 326 14.88 6.41 -18.46
CA SER A 326 16.32 6.69 -18.56
C SER A 326 17.12 6.27 -17.33
N ARG A 327 16.47 6.02 -16.18
CA ARG A 327 17.16 5.75 -14.92
C ARG A 327 17.44 4.27 -14.72
N THR A 328 18.72 3.93 -14.60
CA THR A 328 19.19 2.55 -14.40
C THR A 328 18.70 1.94 -13.08
N SER A 329 18.54 2.73 -12.01
CA SER A 329 18.02 2.26 -10.71
C SER A 329 16.58 1.72 -10.83
N VAL A 330 15.72 2.44 -11.56
CA VAL A 330 14.33 2.05 -11.79
C VAL A 330 14.25 0.80 -12.66
N ILE A 331 15.08 0.71 -13.70
CA ILE A 331 15.12 -0.46 -14.58
C ILE A 331 15.53 -1.72 -13.81
N LYS A 332 16.57 -1.63 -12.96
CA LYS A 332 17.03 -2.75 -12.12
C LYS A 332 15.95 -3.19 -11.13
N SER A 333 15.29 -2.24 -10.46
CA SER A 333 14.18 -2.53 -9.54
C SER A 333 12.98 -3.15 -10.26
N MET A 334 12.69 -2.72 -11.49
CA MET A 334 11.64 -3.33 -12.29
C MET A 334 12.01 -4.76 -12.70
N LEU A 335 13.26 -5.02 -13.09
CA LEU A 335 13.72 -6.38 -13.43
C LEU A 335 13.52 -7.35 -12.27
N THR A 336 13.95 -6.99 -11.06
CA THR A 336 13.74 -7.82 -9.87
C THR A 336 12.26 -7.99 -9.53
N THR A 337 11.45 -6.96 -9.81
CA THR A 337 9.99 -7.04 -9.65
C THR A 337 9.35 -8.00 -10.65
N VAL A 338 9.76 -7.96 -11.93
CA VAL A 338 9.25 -8.84 -12.99
C VAL A 338 9.57 -10.31 -12.69
N GLU A 339 10.74 -10.59 -12.13
CA GLU A 339 11.13 -11.95 -11.74
C GLU A 339 10.29 -12.45 -10.55
N ALA A 340 10.18 -11.65 -9.49
CA ALA A 340 9.55 -12.05 -8.24
C ALA A 340 8.00 -12.04 -8.26
N VAL A 341 7.37 -11.17 -9.07
CA VAL A 341 5.91 -10.98 -9.06
C VAL A 341 5.22 -11.97 -10.00
N GLN A 342 4.02 -12.40 -9.59
CA GLN A 342 3.15 -13.28 -10.36
C GLN A 342 2.57 -12.56 -11.59
N SER A 343 2.67 -13.22 -12.76
CA SER A 343 2.39 -12.62 -14.07
C SER A 343 0.94 -12.17 -14.26
N TYR A 344 -0.03 -12.78 -13.57
CA TYR A 344 -1.45 -12.44 -13.72
C TYR A 344 -1.78 -11.00 -13.32
N LYS A 345 -0.97 -10.37 -12.45
CA LYS A 345 -1.21 -9.00 -11.97
C LYS A 345 -1.01 -7.94 -13.04
N PHE A 346 -0.20 -8.25 -14.05
CA PHE A 346 0.09 -7.36 -15.17
C PHE A 346 -0.88 -7.54 -16.35
N ILE A 347 -1.77 -8.55 -16.31
CA ILE A 347 -2.74 -8.84 -17.39
C ILE A 347 -3.59 -7.61 -17.76
N PRO A 348 -4.16 -6.83 -16.81
CA PRO A 348 -4.98 -5.67 -17.17
C PRO A 348 -4.23 -4.60 -17.97
N LEU A 349 -2.90 -4.61 -17.91
CA LEU A 349 -2.01 -3.62 -18.51
C LEU A 349 -1.23 -4.14 -19.72
N VAL A 350 -1.48 -5.39 -20.14
CA VAL A 350 -0.81 -6.02 -21.28
C VAL A 350 -0.82 -5.10 -22.50
N TYR A 351 -1.98 -4.56 -22.88
CA TYR A 351 -2.10 -3.71 -24.07
C TYR A 351 -1.21 -2.46 -23.95
N GLN A 352 -1.20 -1.80 -22.79
CA GLN A 352 -0.40 -0.59 -22.57
C GLN A 352 1.10 -0.90 -22.62
N ILE A 353 1.51 -2.02 -22.01
CA ILE A 353 2.89 -2.48 -22.01
C ILE A 353 3.33 -2.88 -23.43
N ALA A 354 2.51 -3.69 -24.11
CA ALA A 354 2.74 -4.14 -25.48
C ALA A 354 2.79 -2.96 -26.46
N SER A 355 1.98 -1.91 -26.26
CA SER A 355 1.99 -0.70 -27.10
C SER A 355 3.33 0.02 -27.07
N ARG A 356 4.06 -0.03 -25.95
CA ARG A 356 5.36 0.61 -25.74
C ARG A 356 6.57 -0.24 -26.13
N MET A 357 6.38 -1.50 -26.53
CA MET A 357 7.41 -2.30 -27.20
C MET A 357 7.73 -1.67 -28.56
N GLY A 358 8.84 -0.94 -28.66
CA GLY A 358 9.32 -0.40 -29.93
C GLY A 358 10.23 -1.38 -30.65
N SER A 359 10.52 -1.13 -31.93
CA SER A 359 11.71 -1.69 -32.56
C SER A 359 12.92 -1.17 -31.81
N CYS A 360 13.66 -2.04 -31.12
CA CYS A 360 14.97 -1.66 -30.62
C CYS A 360 15.83 -1.20 -31.80
N SER A 361 16.31 0.05 -31.76
CA SER A 361 17.58 0.37 -32.41
C SER A 361 18.61 -0.59 -31.85
N LYS A 362 19.42 -1.13 -32.75
CA LYS A 362 20.55 -2.02 -32.43
C LYS A 362 21.63 -1.21 -31.72
N ASP A 363 21.41 -0.81 -30.47
CA ASP A 363 22.48 -0.27 -29.64
C ASP A 363 23.01 -1.41 -28.76
N VAL A 364 24.14 -1.92 -29.24
CA VAL A 364 24.87 -3.15 -28.90
C VAL A 364 25.57 -3.08 -27.53
N ASN A 365 25.00 -2.38 -26.54
CA ASN A 365 25.65 -2.23 -25.24
C ASN A 365 24.89 -2.99 -24.16
N GLU A 366 25.60 -3.95 -23.54
CA GLU A 366 25.25 -4.92 -22.47
C GLU A 366 24.64 -4.33 -21.17
N SER A 367 24.11 -3.11 -21.19
CA SER A 367 23.35 -2.56 -20.09
C SER A 367 21.89 -3.01 -20.17
N VAL A 368 21.31 -3.38 -19.02
CA VAL A 368 19.89 -3.70 -18.86
C VAL A 368 19.05 -2.57 -19.47
N SER A 369 18.55 -2.78 -20.68
CA SER A 369 17.80 -1.77 -21.41
C SER A 369 16.33 -1.85 -20.99
N PHE A 370 15.67 -0.69 -20.96
CA PHE A 370 14.24 -0.59 -20.71
C PHE A 370 13.41 -1.55 -21.59
N GLN A 371 13.82 -1.70 -22.86
CA GLN A 371 13.20 -2.62 -23.81
C GLN A 371 13.46 -4.09 -23.49
N ALA A 372 14.66 -4.46 -23.00
CA ALA A 372 14.93 -5.84 -22.59
C ALA A 372 14.02 -6.29 -21.44
N VAL A 373 13.78 -5.41 -20.45
CA VAL A 373 12.86 -5.70 -19.33
C VAL A 373 11.40 -5.81 -19.82
N LEU A 374 10.98 -4.93 -20.74
CA LEU A 374 9.66 -5.01 -21.38
C LEU A 374 9.45 -6.33 -22.11
N VAL A 375 10.41 -6.75 -22.92
CA VAL A 375 10.35 -8.00 -23.68
C VAL A 375 10.31 -9.19 -22.72
N SER A 376 11.13 -9.18 -21.66
CA SER A 376 11.13 -10.23 -20.62
C SER A 376 9.76 -10.35 -19.94
N LEU A 377 9.16 -9.23 -19.54
CA LEU A 377 7.84 -9.20 -18.90
C LEU A 377 6.74 -9.73 -19.82
N VAL A 378 6.69 -9.27 -21.08
CA VAL A 378 5.70 -9.73 -22.05
C VAL A 378 5.90 -11.21 -22.38
N LYS A 379 7.14 -11.68 -22.47
CA LYS A 379 7.47 -13.10 -22.64
C LYS A 379 6.94 -13.92 -21.48
N LYS A 380 7.18 -13.51 -20.22
CA LYS A 380 6.66 -14.17 -19.02
C LYS A 380 5.13 -14.28 -19.05
N MET A 381 4.46 -13.17 -19.39
CA MET A 381 3.00 -13.12 -19.49
C MET A 381 2.42 -13.95 -20.65
N ALA A 382 3.13 -14.05 -21.77
CA ALA A 382 2.73 -14.88 -22.91
C ALA A 382 2.86 -16.38 -22.61
N ILE A 383 3.89 -16.77 -21.82
CA ILE A 383 4.09 -18.16 -21.39
C ILE A 383 3.06 -18.58 -20.36
N ASP A 384 2.78 -17.72 -19.37
CA ASP A 384 1.89 -18.05 -18.25
C ASP A 384 0.40 -17.89 -18.63
N HIS A 385 0.08 -16.89 -19.45
CA HIS A 385 -1.30 -16.51 -19.79
C HIS A 385 -1.46 -16.25 -21.31
N PRO A 386 -1.36 -17.31 -22.14
CA PRO A 386 -1.37 -17.17 -23.60
C PRO A 386 -2.66 -16.52 -24.11
N TYR A 387 -3.83 -16.93 -23.61
CA TYR A 387 -5.12 -16.41 -24.05
C TYR A 387 -5.33 -14.92 -23.76
N HIS A 388 -4.70 -14.38 -22.72
CA HIS A 388 -4.85 -12.96 -22.38
C HIS A 388 -3.81 -12.08 -23.08
N THR A 389 -2.63 -12.63 -23.36
CA THR A 389 -1.49 -11.87 -23.87
C THR A 389 -1.37 -11.95 -25.39
N ILE A 390 -1.54 -13.13 -25.99
CA ILE A 390 -1.28 -13.38 -27.42
C ILE A 390 -2.23 -12.57 -28.31
N TYR A 391 -3.52 -12.51 -27.98
CA TYR A 391 -4.50 -11.74 -28.76
C TYR A 391 -4.17 -10.25 -28.78
N GLN A 392 -3.76 -9.69 -27.63
CA GLN A 392 -3.44 -8.26 -27.52
C GLN A 392 -2.13 -7.91 -28.26
N VAL A 393 -1.15 -8.80 -28.20
CA VAL A 393 0.11 -8.66 -28.93
C VAL A 393 -0.13 -8.78 -30.44
N ARG A 394 -0.92 -9.78 -30.87
CA ARG A 394 -1.30 -9.96 -32.28
C ARG A 394 -2.01 -8.73 -32.85
N MET A 395 -2.95 -8.13 -32.11
CA MET A 395 -3.65 -6.91 -32.54
C MET A 395 -2.69 -5.76 -32.88
N LYS A 396 -1.57 -5.61 -32.15
CA LYS A 396 -0.55 -4.60 -32.48
C LYS A 396 0.19 -4.92 -33.79
N PHE A 397 0.63 -6.17 -33.95
CA PHE A 397 1.47 -6.58 -35.09
C PHE A 397 0.68 -6.79 -36.40
N VAL A 398 -0.65 -6.82 -36.34
CA VAL A 398 -1.53 -6.85 -37.52
C VAL A 398 -1.78 -5.44 -38.10
N THR A 399 -1.45 -4.36 -37.38
CA THR A 399 -1.51 -3.00 -37.95
C THR A 399 -0.33 -2.77 -38.92
N PRO A 400 -0.55 -2.16 -40.11
CA PRO A 400 0.36 -2.23 -41.27
C PRO A 400 1.53 -1.23 -41.19
N VAL A 401 2.19 -1.11 -40.03
CA VAL A 401 3.26 -0.11 -39.83
C VAL A 401 4.62 -0.75 -39.48
N ASN A 402 4.70 -2.07 -39.21
CA ASN A 402 5.98 -2.73 -38.91
C ASN A 402 6.06 -4.17 -39.44
N GLU A 403 6.28 -4.32 -40.75
CA GLU A 403 6.34 -5.63 -41.42
C GLU A 403 7.58 -6.47 -41.06
N TYR A 404 8.68 -5.89 -40.57
CA TYR A 404 9.94 -6.63 -40.42
C TYR A 404 10.13 -7.42 -39.10
N ILE A 405 9.37 -7.13 -38.05
CA ILE A 405 9.45 -7.87 -36.77
C ILE A 405 8.40 -9.00 -36.68
N SER A 406 7.43 -8.97 -37.60
CA SER A 406 6.29 -9.88 -37.67
C SER A 406 6.68 -11.35 -37.84
N MET A 407 7.80 -11.65 -38.50
CA MET A 407 8.13 -13.05 -38.80
C MET A 407 8.89 -13.76 -37.66
N GLN A 408 9.85 -13.12 -37.00
CA GLN A 408 10.67 -13.83 -35.99
C GLN A 408 10.00 -13.99 -34.63
N THR A 409 9.32 -12.96 -34.14
CA THR A 409 8.65 -13.02 -32.83
C THR A 409 7.34 -13.80 -32.88
N CYS A 410 6.57 -13.65 -33.96
CA CYS A 410 5.35 -14.42 -34.17
C CYS A 410 5.65 -15.88 -34.54
N ASN A 411 6.73 -16.18 -35.28
CA ASN A 411 7.14 -17.58 -35.47
C ASN A 411 7.73 -18.20 -34.20
N PHE A 412 8.46 -17.47 -33.36
CA PHE A 412 8.99 -18.03 -32.11
C PHE A 412 7.87 -18.33 -31.11
N ILE A 413 6.90 -17.42 -30.97
CA ILE A 413 5.74 -17.63 -30.09
C ILE A 413 4.80 -18.69 -30.67
N SER A 414 4.59 -18.72 -31.99
CA SER A 414 3.76 -19.76 -32.64
C SER A 414 4.42 -21.13 -32.60
N THR A 415 5.74 -21.26 -32.76
CA THR A 415 6.43 -22.55 -32.65
C THR A 415 6.45 -23.06 -31.21
N GLN A 416 6.63 -22.19 -30.20
CA GLN A 416 6.52 -22.60 -28.80
C GLN A 416 5.08 -22.96 -28.37
N PHE A 417 4.08 -22.29 -28.95
CA PHE A 417 2.67 -22.60 -28.73
C PHE A 417 2.27 -23.92 -29.39
N LEU A 418 2.74 -24.18 -30.63
CA LEU A 418 2.52 -25.44 -31.34
C LEU A 418 3.22 -26.63 -30.67
N MET A 419 4.46 -26.46 -30.18
CA MET A 419 5.20 -27.49 -29.44
C MET A 419 4.55 -27.92 -28.11
N ARG A 420 3.69 -27.07 -27.52
CA ARG A 420 2.94 -27.38 -26.29
C ARG A 420 1.54 -27.95 -26.53
N ILE A 421 1.01 -27.84 -27.75
CA ILE A 421 -0.26 -28.48 -28.13
C ILE A 421 0.01 -29.90 -28.65
N SER A 422 1.24 -30.19 -29.11
CA SER A 422 1.68 -31.52 -29.54
C SER A 422 2.17 -32.45 -28.42
N HIS A 423 2.13 -31.99 -27.16
CA HIS A 423 2.41 -32.78 -25.95
C HIS A 423 1.18 -32.73 -25.04
#